data_AF-A0A2V7KAK9-F1
#
_entry.id   AF-A0A2V7KAK9-F1
#
_cell.length_a   1.000
_cell.length_b   1.000
_cell.length_c   1.000
_cell.angle_alpha   90.00
_cell.angle_beta   90.00
_cell.angle_gamma   90.00
#
_symmetry.space_group_name_H-M   'P 1'
#
loop_
_entity.id
_entity.type
_entity.pdbx_description
1 polymer ?
#
loop_
_entity_poly.entity_id
_entity_poly.type
_entity_poly.pdbx_seq_one_letter_code
_entity_poly.pdbx_strand_id
1 'polypeptide(L)'
;MTKWAKWNVYVLETVNGHAATPTFTQYTASDHVIHRGTVSTGGLGGGADRNLADFFQVALDPQHRANISFADDHVVSPLSMRRTGTDNPDDPVSFRVGVPYFTYRLQPPAGVVTVGSCAGVQGEQEVEDEGEGEDEQHDEMSFVDKQQPEENGTLIYHDPGQSLDVTSSNGVRSISYSGNCVSFIGDAKVNGQLGYQFIFGACDFSATGGIGSFSISLTGPAGYSYQKNGTLTTGFVKFHQMVQP
;
A
#
# COMPACT_ATOMS: atom_id res chain seq x y z
N MET A 1 26.50 -0.58 -37.14
CA MET A 1 25.47 -0.78 -36.11
C MET A 1 26.16 -1.09 -34.80
N THR A 2 26.20 -0.12 -33.91
CA THR A 2 26.76 -0.30 -32.59
C THR A 2 25.65 -0.90 -31.72
N LYS A 3 25.89 -2.06 -31.11
CA LYS A 3 24.90 -2.74 -30.27
C LYS A 3 25.04 -2.21 -28.85
N TRP A 4 23.96 -1.71 -28.27
CA TRP A 4 23.96 -1.20 -26.89
C TRP A 4 23.66 -2.30 -25.87
N ALA A 5 24.09 -2.07 -24.63
CA ALA A 5 23.80 -2.99 -23.54
C ALA A 5 22.28 -3.04 -23.32
N LYS A 6 21.77 -4.26 -23.20
CA LYS A 6 20.36 -4.58 -23.01
C LYS A 6 20.18 -5.02 -21.57
N TRP A 7 19.24 -4.37 -20.88
CA TRP A 7 19.03 -4.58 -19.46
C TRP A 7 17.79 -5.44 -19.26
N ASN A 8 17.91 -6.44 -18.41
CA ASN A 8 16.81 -7.26 -17.92
C ASN A 8 16.88 -7.24 -16.40
N VAL A 9 15.73 -7.40 -15.74
CA VAL A 9 15.67 -7.52 -14.29
C VAL A 9 15.84 -8.97 -13.91
N TYR A 10 16.70 -9.23 -12.94
CA TYR A 10 16.91 -10.55 -12.37
C TYR A 10 16.70 -10.49 -10.85
N VAL A 11 16.16 -11.56 -10.30
CA VAL A 11 16.09 -11.77 -8.84
C VAL A 11 16.94 -12.98 -8.48
N LEU A 12 17.78 -12.82 -7.46
CA LEU A 12 18.56 -13.90 -6.88
C LEU A 12 18.09 -14.14 -5.46
N GLU A 13 17.87 -15.39 -5.11
CA GLU A 13 17.31 -15.78 -3.83
C GLU A 13 18.06 -16.97 -3.23
N THR A 14 18.27 -16.93 -1.92
CA THR A 14 18.85 -18.05 -1.16
C THR A 14 17.90 -18.42 -0.02
N VAL A 15 17.63 -19.71 0.11
CA VAL A 15 16.83 -20.28 1.22
C VAL A 15 17.72 -20.92 2.30
N ASN A 16 19.04 -20.87 2.11
CA ASN A 16 20.05 -21.44 3.00
C ASN A 16 21.17 -20.43 3.31
N GLY A 17 20.80 -19.15 3.52
CA GLY A 17 21.74 -18.05 3.74
C GLY A 17 22.71 -18.23 4.92
N HIS A 18 22.35 -19.08 5.90
CA HIS A 18 23.21 -19.39 7.07
C HIS A 18 24.12 -20.61 6.88
N ALA A 19 24.04 -21.31 5.75
CA ALA A 19 24.92 -22.46 5.48
C ALA A 19 26.38 -22.00 5.30
N ALA A 20 27.34 -22.88 5.59
CA ALA A 20 28.77 -22.61 5.35
C ALA A 20 29.07 -22.30 3.87
N THR A 21 28.21 -22.75 2.95
CA THR A 21 28.25 -22.37 1.54
C THR A 21 26.80 -22.17 1.05
N PRO A 22 26.28 -20.93 1.09
CA PRO A 22 24.93 -20.63 0.63
C PRO A 22 24.78 -20.88 -0.87
N THR A 23 23.59 -21.31 -1.28
CA THR A 23 23.24 -21.49 -2.70
C THR A 23 22.21 -20.44 -3.10
N PHE A 24 22.42 -19.82 -4.26
CA PHE A 24 21.52 -18.83 -4.83
C PHE A 24 20.87 -19.38 -6.09
N THR A 25 19.56 -19.15 -6.23
CA THR A 25 18.83 -19.40 -7.48
C THR A 25 18.51 -18.07 -8.13
N GLN A 26 18.86 -17.93 -9.41
CA GLN A 26 18.57 -16.74 -10.21
C GLN A 26 17.32 -16.97 -11.07
N TYR A 27 16.45 -15.97 -11.13
CA TYR A 27 15.29 -15.92 -12.02
C TYR A 27 15.33 -14.62 -12.82
N THR A 28 14.91 -14.67 -14.08
CA THR A 28 14.62 -13.46 -14.87
C THR A 28 13.24 -12.95 -14.46
N ALA A 29 13.18 -11.73 -13.93
CA ALA A 29 11.95 -11.10 -13.44
C ALA A 29 11.24 -10.28 -14.52
N SER A 30 11.98 -9.68 -15.45
CA SER A 30 11.38 -9.00 -16.61
C SER A 30 11.07 -9.99 -17.72
N ASP A 31 9.95 -9.77 -18.41
CA ASP A 31 9.54 -10.54 -19.61
C ASP A 31 10.15 -9.98 -20.90
N HIS A 32 10.81 -8.82 -20.82
CA HIS A 32 11.48 -8.17 -21.94
C HIS A 32 12.70 -7.33 -21.49
N VAL A 33 13.37 -6.71 -22.46
CA VAL A 33 14.49 -5.78 -22.23
C VAL A 33 13.94 -4.42 -21.81
N ILE A 34 14.08 -4.11 -20.52
CA ILE A 34 13.49 -2.95 -19.86
C ILE A 34 14.21 -1.63 -20.14
N HIS A 35 15.49 -1.70 -20.54
CA HIS A 35 16.30 -0.54 -20.84
C HIS A 35 17.41 -0.88 -21.85
N ARG A 36 17.81 0.13 -22.62
CA ARG A 36 18.94 0.06 -23.55
C ARG A 36 19.82 1.28 -23.36
N GLY A 37 21.04 1.02 -22.91
CA GLY A 37 22.00 2.07 -22.62
C GLY A 37 23.18 1.52 -21.86
N THR A 38 24.23 2.31 -21.77
CA THR A 38 25.38 1.96 -20.93
C THR A 38 25.01 2.16 -19.46
N VAL A 39 25.45 1.25 -18.59
CA VAL A 39 25.48 1.55 -17.15
C VAL A 39 26.55 2.61 -16.95
N SER A 40 26.22 3.72 -16.30
CA SER A 40 27.22 4.75 -16.00
C SER A 40 28.36 4.17 -15.16
N THR A 41 29.55 4.10 -15.74
CA THR A 41 30.78 3.70 -15.02
C THR A 41 31.48 4.89 -14.38
N GLY A 42 30.80 6.03 -14.22
CA GLY A 42 31.37 7.28 -13.71
C GLY A 42 32.05 7.18 -12.34
N GLY A 43 31.74 6.13 -11.56
CA GLY A 43 32.48 5.77 -10.34
C GLY A 43 33.94 5.33 -10.55
N LEU A 44 34.41 5.20 -11.81
CA LEU A 44 35.78 4.83 -12.18
C LEU A 44 36.45 5.88 -13.11
N GLY A 45 35.88 7.08 -13.25
CA GLY A 45 36.49 8.21 -13.99
C GLY A 45 35.84 8.61 -15.33
N GLY A 46 34.60 8.18 -15.60
CA GLY A 46 33.82 8.57 -16.78
C GLY A 46 32.71 9.62 -16.51
N GLY A 47 32.05 10.11 -17.56
CA GLY A 47 30.90 11.03 -17.45
C GLY A 47 29.66 10.35 -16.85
N ALA A 48 28.86 11.12 -16.08
CA ALA A 48 27.73 10.60 -15.31
C ALA A 48 26.41 10.59 -16.10
N ASP A 49 25.74 9.43 -16.15
CA ASP A 49 24.39 9.25 -16.67
C ASP A 49 23.64 8.14 -15.90
N ARG A 50 23.04 8.50 -14.76
CA ARG A 50 22.29 7.60 -13.85
C ARG A 50 20.89 7.25 -14.35
N ASN A 51 20.75 7.03 -15.65
CA ASN A 51 19.45 6.80 -16.24
C ASN A 51 18.98 5.38 -15.86
N LEU A 52 17.96 5.31 -15.00
CA LEU A 52 17.14 4.14 -14.63
C LEU A 52 17.64 3.10 -13.59
N ALA A 53 18.93 2.98 -13.26
CA ALA A 53 19.42 1.83 -12.47
C ALA A 53 18.96 1.76 -10.99
N ASP A 54 18.44 2.85 -10.42
CA ASP A 54 18.37 3.03 -8.97
C ASP A 54 16.95 2.85 -8.37
N PHE A 55 15.92 2.57 -9.18
CA PHE A 55 14.53 2.50 -8.72
C PHE A 55 13.95 1.09 -8.84
N PHE A 56 14.12 0.29 -7.79
CA PHE A 56 13.38 -0.96 -7.59
C PHE A 56 12.93 -1.11 -6.15
N GLN A 57 11.79 -1.77 -5.94
CA GLN A 57 11.39 -2.27 -4.63
C GLN A 57 11.15 -3.77 -4.74
N VAL A 58 11.52 -4.49 -3.69
CA VAL A 58 11.32 -5.94 -3.59
C VAL A 58 10.67 -6.22 -2.26
N ALA A 59 9.59 -7.00 -2.29
CA ALA A 59 8.94 -7.56 -1.12
C ALA A 59 8.74 -9.07 -1.30
N LEU A 60 8.58 -9.80 -0.20
CA LEU A 60 8.06 -11.16 -0.19
C LEU A 60 6.64 -11.09 0.35
N ASP A 61 5.70 -11.77 -0.31
CA ASP A 61 4.35 -11.92 0.23
C ASP A 61 4.28 -12.99 1.33
N PRO A 62 3.14 -13.14 2.03
CA PRO A 62 2.93 -14.17 3.04
C PRO A 62 3.19 -15.62 2.60
N GLN A 63 3.14 -15.89 1.29
CA GLN A 63 3.42 -17.20 0.71
C GLN A 63 4.86 -17.29 0.18
N HIS A 64 5.75 -16.37 0.56
CA HIS A 64 7.15 -16.30 0.15
C HIS A 64 7.33 -16.14 -1.38
N ARG A 65 6.39 -15.44 -2.03
CA ARG A 65 6.50 -15.08 -3.44
C ARG A 65 7.06 -13.68 -3.55
N ALA A 66 8.08 -13.50 -4.38
CA ALA A 66 8.66 -12.20 -4.64
C ALA A 66 7.69 -11.30 -5.40
N ASN A 67 7.48 -10.08 -4.92
CA ASN A 67 6.81 -8.98 -5.60
C ASN A 67 7.85 -7.88 -5.85
N ILE A 68 8.03 -7.50 -7.12
CA ILE A 68 9.10 -6.62 -7.56
C ILE A 68 8.48 -5.49 -8.37
N SER A 69 8.75 -4.26 -7.96
CA SER A 69 8.53 -3.06 -8.78
C SER A 69 9.86 -2.56 -9.31
N PHE A 70 9.92 -2.15 -10.57
CA PHE A 70 11.13 -1.61 -11.19
C PHE A 70 10.82 -0.58 -12.27
N ALA A 71 11.76 0.31 -12.54
CA ALA A 71 11.64 1.27 -13.64
C ALA A 71 11.83 0.57 -15.00
N ASP A 72 10.96 0.91 -15.95
CA ASP A 72 10.96 0.38 -17.32
C ASP A 72 10.79 1.53 -18.31
N ASP A 73 11.68 1.61 -19.31
CA ASP A 73 11.66 2.60 -20.38
C ASP A 73 11.78 1.98 -21.78
N HIS A 74 11.39 0.70 -21.92
CA HIS A 74 11.52 -0.04 -23.18
C HIS A 74 10.80 0.63 -24.36
N VAL A 75 9.76 1.43 -24.08
CA VAL A 75 8.96 2.16 -25.07
C VAL A 75 9.63 3.48 -25.45
N VAL A 76 9.99 3.62 -26.73
CA VAL A 76 10.37 4.91 -27.31
C VAL A 76 9.15 5.82 -27.34
N SER A 77 9.29 7.04 -26.82
CA SER A 77 8.23 8.03 -26.84
C SER A 77 7.93 8.48 -28.27
N PRO A 78 6.66 8.70 -28.64
CA PRO A 78 6.31 9.36 -29.90
C PRO A 78 6.94 10.76 -30.07
N LEU A 79 7.42 11.37 -28.98
CA LEU A 79 8.12 12.65 -28.98
C LEU A 79 9.63 12.53 -29.27
N SER A 80 10.16 11.31 -29.41
CA SER A 80 11.60 11.05 -29.52
C SER A 80 12.24 11.75 -30.71
N MET A 81 11.69 11.60 -31.92
CA MET A 81 12.17 12.31 -33.10
C MET A 81 12.24 13.83 -32.90
N ARG A 82 11.28 14.43 -32.19
CA ARG A 82 11.27 15.87 -31.92
C ARG A 82 12.29 16.30 -30.88
N ARG A 83 12.61 15.46 -29.90
CA ARG A 83 13.46 15.81 -28.76
C ARG A 83 14.93 15.47 -28.99
N THR A 84 15.21 14.36 -29.66
CA THR A 84 16.56 13.81 -29.75
C THR A 84 16.98 13.50 -31.19
N GLY A 85 16.08 13.73 -32.16
CA GLY A 85 16.37 13.53 -33.59
C GLY A 85 16.43 12.06 -34.02
N THR A 86 16.08 11.14 -33.13
CA THR A 86 16.09 9.69 -33.36
C THR A 86 14.98 9.02 -32.55
N ASP A 87 14.29 8.05 -33.14
CA ASP A 87 13.30 7.17 -32.50
C ASP A 87 13.71 5.70 -32.56
N ASN A 88 14.98 5.44 -32.85
CA ASN A 88 15.50 4.09 -32.94
C ASN A 88 15.38 3.38 -31.57
N PRO A 89 14.62 2.27 -31.46
CA PRO A 89 14.47 1.56 -30.20
C PRO A 89 15.80 1.03 -29.66
N ASP A 90 16.79 0.82 -30.51
CA ASP A 90 18.15 0.45 -30.15
C ASP A 90 19.09 1.66 -30.05
N ASP A 91 18.62 2.84 -29.64
CA ASP A 91 19.45 4.04 -29.39
C ASP A 91 19.24 4.58 -27.95
N PRO A 92 20.28 4.72 -27.10
CA PRO A 92 20.13 5.22 -25.74
C PRO A 92 19.75 6.69 -25.69
N VAL A 93 19.99 7.45 -26.76
CA VAL A 93 19.59 8.85 -26.81
C VAL A 93 18.16 9.03 -27.27
N SER A 94 17.42 7.97 -27.62
CA SER A 94 15.98 8.08 -27.86
C SER A 94 15.26 8.48 -26.56
N PHE A 95 14.37 9.46 -26.66
CA PHE A 95 13.51 9.86 -25.55
C PHE A 95 12.47 8.77 -25.29
N ARG A 96 12.38 8.29 -24.06
CA ARG A 96 11.59 7.12 -23.67
C ARG A 96 10.49 7.46 -22.68
N VAL A 97 9.48 6.60 -22.63
CA VAL A 97 8.42 6.66 -21.63
C VAL A 97 8.85 5.81 -20.45
N GLY A 98 9.19 6.45 -19.33
CA GLY A 98 9.47 5.73 -18.08
C GLY A 98 8.18 5.41 -17.33
N VAL A 99 7.98 4.14 -16.98
CA VAL A 99 6.85 3.66 -16.17
C VAL A 99 7.35 2.77 -15.03
N PRO A 100 6.63 2.71 -13.88
CA PRO A 100 6.82 1.63 -12.93
C PRO A 100 6.20 0.34 -13.50
N TYR A 101 6.99 -0.72 -13.60
CA TYR A 101 6.53 -2.06 -13.94
C TYR A 101 6.45 -2.90 -12.67
N PHE A 102 5.41 -3.74 -12.56
CA PHE A 102 5.18 -4.62 -11.42
C PHE A 102 5.15 -6.08 -11.90
N THR A 103 5.95 -6.94 -11.27
CA THR A 103 5.95 -8.38 -11.52
C THR A 103 5.92 -9.13 -10.20
N TYR A 104 5.25 -10.28 -10.18
CA TYR A 104 5.18 -11.13 -9.01
C TYR A 104 5.41 -12.59 -9.39
N ARG A 105 6.00 -13.34 -8.47
CA ARG A 105 6.20 -14.77 -8.67
C ARG A 105 4.89 -15.52 -8.44
N LEU A 106 4.55 -16.45 -9.32
CA LEU A 106 3.32 -17.24 -9.21
C LEU A 106 3.39 -18.33 -8.12
N GLN A 107 4.59 -18.84 -7.82
CA GLN A 107 4.83 -19.95 -6.89
C GLN A 107 6.07 -19.70 -6.03
N PRO A 108 6.11 -20.14 -4.77
CA PRO A 108 7.30 -20.05 -3.92
C PRO A 108 8.45 -20.91 -4.47
N PRO A 109 9.71 -20.62 -4.10
CA PRO A 109 10.83 -21.51 -4.41
C PRO A 109 10.64 -22.90 -3.80
N ALA A 110 11.13 -23.92 -4.51
CA ALA A 110 11.16 -25.27 -3.99
C ALA A 110 11.95 -25.35 -2.67
N GLY A 111 11.42 -26.07 -1.70
CA GLY A 111 12.04 -26.23 -0.37
C GLY A 111 11.65 -25.17 0.65
N VAL A 112 10.90 -24.14 0.26
CA VAL A 112 10.29 -23.22 1.21
C VAL A 112 9.03 -23.85 1.80
N VAL A 113 9.01 -24.00 3.12
CA VAL A 113 7.84 -24.43 3.87
C VAL A 113 6.94 -23.21 4.07
N THR A 114 5.81 -23.16 3.37
CA THR A 114 4.83 -22.05 3.43
C THR A 114 3.62 -22.38 4.32
N VAL A 115 3.62 -23.57 4.96
CA VAL A 115 2.56 -24.06 5.84
C VAL A 115 3.13 -24.76 7.07
N GLY A 116 2.41 -24.74 8.19
CA GLY A 116 2.79 -25.39 9.44
C GLY A 116 3.53 -24.47 10.42
N SER A 117 3.80 -24.95 11.63
CA SER A 117 4.31 -24.16 12.76
C SER A 117 5.68 -23.51 12.56
N CYS A 118 6.42 -23.92 11.53
CA CYS A 118 7.75 -23.42 11.20
C CYS A 118 7.78 -22.58 9.91
N ALA A 119 6.70 -22.60 9.11
CA ALA A 119 6.45 -21.48 8.23
C ALA A 119 6.12 -20.31 9.16
N GLY A 120 6.75 -19.14 8.98
CA GLY A 120 6.28 -17.94 9.67
C GLY A 120 4.76 -17.89 9.58
N VAL A 121 4.10 -17.45 10.67
CA VAL A 121 2.62 -17.38 10.78
C VAL A 121 2.07 -17.03 9.40
N GLN A 122 1.23 -17.90 8.80
CA GLN A 122 0.55 -17.61 7.52
C GLN A 122 0.20 -16.13 7.57
N GLY A 123 0.91 -15.32 6.76
CA GLY A 123 1.23 -13.92 7.11
C GLY A 123 0.08 -13.34 7.86
N GLU A 124 0.32 -12.98 9.15
CA GLU A 124 -0.71 -12.49 10.07
C GLU A 124 -1.79 -11.87 9.21
N GLN A 125 -2.92 -12.57 9.06
CA GLN A 125 -4.07 -11.96 8.43
C GLN A 125 -4.23 -10.71 9.27
N GLU A 126 -3.84 -9.54 8.74
CA GLU A 126 -3.68 -8.35 9.57
C GLU A 126 -4.98 -8.27 10.35
N VAL A 127 -4.85 -8.48 11.67
CA VAL A 127 -5.99 -8.67 12.54
C VAL A 127 -6.43 -7.25 12.83
N GLU A 128 -6.93 -6.58 11.78
CA GLU A 128 -7.34 -5.19 11.81
C GLU A 128 -8.73 -5.17 12.42
N ASP A 129 -8.91 -4.35 13.44
CA ASP A 129 -10.23 -4.03 13.94
C ASP A 129 -10.86 -3.04 12.96
N GLU A 130 -11.94 -3.43 12.30
CA GLU A 130 -12.47 -2.72 11.13
C GLU A 130 -13.99 -2.62 11.17
N GLY A 131 -14.53 -1.64 10.46
CA GLY A 131 -15.95 -1.54 10.23
C GLY A 131 -16.26 -0.66 9.05
N GLU A 132 -17.32 -1.01 8.34
CA GLU A 132 -17.90 -0.22 7.27
C GLU A 132 -19.41 -0.39 7.30
N GLY A 133 -20.15 0.63 6.89
CA GLY A 133 -21.60 0.48 6.80
C GLY A 133 -22.32 1.80 6.70
N GLU A 134 -23.64 1.67 6.69
CA GLU A 134 -24.56 2.75 6.33
C GLU A 134 -25.78 2.73 7.24
N ASP A 135 -26.28 3.90 7.63
CA ASP A 135 -27.55 4.03 8.37
C ASP A 135 -28.77 4.25 7.46
N GLU A 136 -29.96 4.41 8.05
CA GLU A 136 -31.19 4.68 7.29
C GLU A 136 -31.20 6.02 6.55
N GLN A 137 -30.31 6.96 6.90
CA GLN A 137 -30.18 8.26 6.23
C GLN A 137 -29.15 8.24 5.11
N HIS A 138 -28.57 7.07 4.80
CA HIS A 138 -27.47 6.91 3.87
C HIS A 138 -26.17 7.60 4.35
N ASP A 139 -26.00 7.76 5.67
CA ASP A 139 -24.71 8.17 6.22
C ASP A 139 -23.77 6.97 6.25
N GLU A 140 -22.63 7.11 5.58
CA GLU A 140 -21.64 6.04 5.40
C GLU A 140 -20.46 6.24 6.35
N MET A 141 -19.97 5.16 6.94
CA MET A 141 -18.76 5.15 7.75
C MET A 141 -17.84 4.02 7.34
N SER A 142 -16.53 4.26 7.45
CA SER A 142 -15.51 3.22 7.35
C SER A 142 -14.35 3.55 8.28
N PHE A 143 -13.90 2.58 9.05
CA PHE A 143 -12.72 2.71 9.89
C PHE A 143 -11.88 1.43 9.86
N VAL A 144 -10.59 1.62 10.09
CA VAL A 144 -9.61 0.54 10.27
C VAL A 144 -8.67 0.95 11.39
N ASP A 145 -8.51 0.09 12.40
CA ASP A 145 -7.40 0.11 13.35
C ASP A 145 -6.31 -0.82 12.83
N LYS A 146 -5.20 -0.21 12.41
CA LYS A 146 -4.01 -0.98 12.06
C LYS A 146 -3.14 -1.03 13.30
N GLN A 147 -3.08 -2.20 13.95
CA GLN A 147 -2.27 -2.43 15.16
C GLN A 147 -0.74 -2.43 14.90
N GLN A 148 -0.27 -1.73 13.85
CA GLN A 148 1.13 -1.59 13.49
C GLN A 148 1.64 -0.16 13.75
N PRO A 149 2.88 0.01 14.21
CA PRO A 149 3.41 1.28 14.72
C PRO A 149 3.61 2.40 13.67
N GLU A 150 3.37 2.14 12.38
CA GLU A 150 3.67 3.08 11.29
C GLU A 150 2.42 3.67 10.61
N GLU A 151 1.22 3.13 10.86
CA GLU A 151 -0.05 3.63 10.30
C GLU A 151 -1.15 3.57 11.38
N ASN A 152 -1.39 4.64 12.14
CA ASN A 152 -2.28 4.62 13.31
C ASN A 152 -3.79 4.55 12.98
N GLY A 153 -4.22 3.71 12.04
CA GLY A 153 -5.61 3.58 11.63
C GLY A 153 -6.14 4.73 10.76
N THR A 154 -7.35 4.55 10.21
CA THR A 154 -8.01 5.49 9.29
C THR A 154 -9.49 5.60 9.62
N LEU A 155 -10.06 6.79 9.39
CA LEU A 155 -11.51 7.03 9.41
C LEU A 155 -11.94 7.74 8.12
N ILE A 156 -13.04 7.25 7.53
CA ILE A 156 -13.81 7.91 6.48
C ILE A 156 -15.26 7.99 6.96
N TYR A 157 -15.89 9.14 6.73
CA TYR A 157 -17.32 9.33 7.00
C TYR A 157 -17.93 10.24 5.94
N HIS A 158 -19.12 9.88 5.46
CA HIS A 158 -19.87 10.64 4.48
C HIS A 158 -21.31 10.84 4.97
N ASP A 159 -21.76 12.08 5.06
CA ASP A 159 -23.17 12.44 5.28
C ASP A 159 -23.66 13.19 4.04
N PRO A 160 -24.38 12.50 3.11
CA PRO A 160 -24.87 13.12 1.89
C PRO A 160 -25.92 14.19 2.18
N GLY A 161 -26.69 14.04 3.26
CA GLY A 161 -27.72 14.99 3.69
C GLY A 161 -27.15 16.36 4.08
N GLN A 162 -25.90 16.39 4.55
CA GLN A 162 -25.15 17.61 4.89
C GLN A 162 -24.08 17.97 3.87
N SER A 163 -23.91 17.19 2.79
CA SER A 163 -22.80 17.34 1.84
C SER A 163 -21.45 17.38 2.56
N LEU A 164 -21.25 16.41 3.46
CA LEU A 164 -20.12 16.35 4.37
C LEU A 164 -19.27 15.11 4.09
N ASP A 165 -18.04 15.35 3.67
CA ASP A 165 -16.98 14.36 3.51
C ASP A 165 -15.94 14.54 4.60
N VAL A 166 -15.68 13.48 5.36
CA VAL A 166 -14.67 13.47 6.42
C VAL A 166 -13.64 12.39 6.10
N THR A 167 -12.38 12.75 6.21
CA THR A 167 -11.27 11.79 6.13
C THR A 167 -10.25 12.12 7.20
N SER A 168 -9.80 11.13 7.96
CA SER A 168 -8.69 11.31 8.92
C SER A 168 -7.45 11.86 8.22
N SER A 169 -6.73 12.76 8.88
CA SER A 169 -5.49 13.36 8.41
C SER A 169 -4.33 12.92 9.30
N ASN A 170 -3.29 12.34 8.69
CA ASN A 170 -2.14 11.76 9.40
C ASN A 170 -2.52 10.61 10.36
N GLY A 171 -3.53 9.82 9.99
CA GLY A 171 -4.03 8.70 10.79
C GLY A 171 -4.88 9.13 11.99
N VAL A 172 -5.00 8.24 12.97
CA VAL A 172 -5.72 8.47 14.23
C VAL A 172 -4.69 8.74 15.33
N ARG A 173 -4.97 9.66 16.26
CA ARG A 173 -4.05 9.97 17.37
C ARG A 173 -4.17 9.02 18.54
N SER A 174 -5.38 8.52 18.78
CA SER A 174 -5.69 7.62 19.90
C SER A 174 -6.84 6.72 19.54
N ILE A 175 -6.71 5.45 19.90
CA ILE A 175 -7.76 4.44 19.80
C ILE A 175 -7.97 3.86 21.19
N SER A 176 -9.23 3.67 21.60
CA SER A 176 -9.57 3.03 22.86
C SER A 176 -10.77 2.11 22.71
N TYR A 177 -10.79 1.05 23.52
CA TYR A 177 -11.84 0.03 23.48
C TYR A 177 -12.58 0.00 24.82
N SER A 178 -13.90 -0.22 24.74
CA SER A 178 -14.75 -0.42 25.91
C SER A 178 -15.82 -1.45 25.58
N GLY A 179 -15.60 -2.70 26.00
CA GLY A 179 -16.46 -3.83 25.66
C GLY A 179 -16.45 -4.10 24.15
N ASN A 180 -17.62 -4.08 23.54
CA ASN A 180 -17.86 -4.26 22.11
C ASN A 180 -17.89 -2.91 21.35
N CYS A 181 -17.17 -1.91 21.83
CA CYS A 181 -17.11 -0.59 21.21
C CYS A 181 -15.67 -0.10 21.11
N VAL A 182 -15.39 0.65 20.05
CA VAL A 182 -14.13 1.35 19.81
C VAL A 182 -14.37 2.86 19.72
N SER A 183 -13.38 3.65 20.13
CA SER A 183 -13.35 5.11 20.01
C SER A 183 -12.04 5.55 19.38
N PHE A 184 -12.15 6.39 18.36
CA PHE A 184 -11.06 6.97 17.59
C PHE A 184 -11.04 8.49 17.84
N ILE A 185 -9.86 9.04 18.09
CA ILE A 185 -9.65 10.48 18.23
C ILE A 185 -8.54 10.89 17.26
N GLY A 186 -8.80 11.85 16.38
CA GLY A 186 -7.81 12.26 15.39
C GLY A 186 -8.03 13.66 14.82
N ASP A 187 -7.17 14.01 13.88
CA ASP A 187 -7.33 15.18 13.00
C ASP A 187 -8.04 14.76 11.72
N ALA A 188 -8.81 15.65 11.12
CA ALA A 188 -9.58 15.38 9.91
C ALA A 188 -9.41 16.47 8.85
N LYS A 189 -9.65 16.06 7.61
CA LYS A 189 -10.09 16.91 6.52
C LYS A 189 -11.61 16.84 6.45
N VAL A 190 -12.27 17.99 6.37
CA VAL A 190 -13.71 18.11 6.09
C VAL A 190 -13.89 18.80 4.75
N ASN A 191 -14.56 18.15 3.80
CA ASN A 191 -14.71 18.61 2.42
C ASN A 191 -13.37 19.02 1.78
N GLY A 192 -12.33 18.23 2.06
CA GLY A 192 -10.95 18.46 1.61
C GLY A 192 -10.16 19.53 2.37
N GLN A 193 -10.76 20.24 3.34
CA GLN A 193 -10.10 21.30 4.12
C GLN A 193 -9.52 20.76 5.44
N LEU A 194 -8.27 21.09 5.74
CA LEU A 194 -7.61 20.73 7.00
C LEU A 194 -8.06 21.61 8.18
N GLY A 195 -7.72 21.19 9.40
CA GLY A 195 -7.92 21.97 10.63
C GLY A 195 -9.07 21.49 11.50
N TYR A 196 -9.65 20.34 11.19
CA TYR A 196 -10.74 19.73 11.95
C TYR A 196 -10.21 18.63 12.86
N GLN A 197 -10.92 18.36 13.94
CA GLN A 197 -10.68 17.25 14.84
C GLN A 197 -11.94 16.39 14.90
N PHE A 198 -11.75 15.09 15.03
CA PHE A 198 -12.86 14.15 15.15
C PHE A 198 -12.74 13.30 16.41
N ILE A 199 -13.90 12.96 16.95
CA ILE A 199 -14.11 11.84 17.86
C ILE A 199 -15.11 10.93 17.16
N PHE A 200 -14.72 9.71 16.86
CA PHE A 200 -15.57 8.70 16.25
C PHE A 200 -15.70 7.51 17.17
N GLY A 201 -16.87 6.88 17.21
CA GLY A 201 -17.10 5.65 17.94
C GLY A 201 -17.92 4.68 17.13
N ALA A 202 -17.61 3.39 17.23
CA ALA A 202 -18.40 2.32 16.64
C ALA A 202 -18.59 1.17 17.63
N CYS A 203 -19.75 0.52 17.60
CA CYS A 203 -20.06 -0.63 18.45
C CYS A 203 -20.58 -1.80 17.62
N ASP A 204 -20.14 -3.01 17.95
CA ASP A 204 -20.54 -4.26 17.31
C ASP A 204 -21.71 -4.90 18.05
N PHE A 205 -22.84 -5.09 17.37
CA PHE A 205 -24.04 -5.72 17.94
C PHE A 205 -24.30 -7.15 17.41
N SER A 206 -23.35 -7.72 16.68
CA SER A 206 -23.46 -9.05 16.04
C SER A 206 -23.83 -10.15 17.03
N ALA A 207 -23.30 -10.13 18.26
CA ALA A 207 -23.62 -11.08 19.32
C ALA A 207 -25.10 -11.08 19.76
N THR A 208 -25.83 -9.99 19.48
CA THR A 208 -27.25 -9.83 19.81
C THR A 208 -28.16 -9.87 18.57
N GLY A 209 -27.60 -10.19 17.41
CA GLY A 209 -28.33 -10.25 16.13
C GLY A 209 -28.52 -8.89 15.44
N GLY A 210 -27.86 -7.83 15.92
CA GLY A 210 -27.77 -6.53 15.24
C GLY A 210 -26.46 -6.40 14.44
N ILE A 211 -26.31 -5.32 13.67
CA ILE A 211 -25.06 -5.02 12.96
C ILE A 211 -24.15 -4.21 13.88
N GLY A 212 -24.58 -3.00 14.22
CA GLY A 212 -23.80 -2.09 15.06
C GLY A 212 -24.35 -0.69 15.04
N SER A 213 -23.59 0.23 15.60
CA SER A 213 -23.88 1.66 15.59
C SER A 213 -22.60 2.46 15.44
N PHE A 214 -22.72 3.71 15.00
CA PHE A 214 -21.64 4.67 15.01
C PHE A 214 -22.05 5.99 15.67
N SER A 215 -21.04 6.76 16.07
CA SER A 215 -21.16 8.16 16.43
C SER A 215 -19.95 8.92 15.90
N ILE A 216 -20.16 10.17 15.51
CA ILE A 216 -19.11 11.08 15.08
C ILE A 216 -19.35 12.45 15.68
N SER A 217 -18.28 13.09 16.13
CA SER A 217 -18.26 14.49 16.55
C SER A 217 -17.08 15.17 15.89
N LEU A 218 -17.33 16.29 15.22
CA LEU A 218 -16.32 17.13 14.58
C LEU A 218 -16.27 18.49 15.25
N THR A 219 -15.07 19.00 15.42
CA THR A 219 -14.81 20.41 15.76
C THR A 219 -13.82 20.99 14.78
N GLY A 220 -13.88 22.30 14.53
CA GLY A 220 -13.00 22.92 13.55
C GLY A 220 -12.89 24.44 13.65
N PRO A 221 -12.27 25.07 12.64
CA PRO A 221 -12.07 26.51 12.60
C PRO A 221 -13.39 27.29 12.68
N ALA A 222 -13.31 28.54 13.13
CA ALA A 222 -14.48 29.42 13.27
C ALA A 222 -15.63 28.86 14.13
N GLY A 223 -15.33 27.95 15.07
CA GLY A 223 -16.34 27.34 15.94
C GLY A 223 -17.20 26.29 15.24
N TYR A 224 -16.75 25.75 14.10
CA TYR A 224 -17.43 24.66 13.42
C TYR A 224 -17.64 23.49 14.39
N SER A 225 -18.86 22.96 14.41
CA SER A 225 -19.20 21.75 15.14
C SER A 225 -20.24 20.95 14.36
N TYR A 226 -20.09 19.64 14.38
CA TYR A 226 -21.04 18.69 13.79
C TYR A 226 -21.05 17.44 14.66
N GLN A 227 -22.22 16.86 14.88
CA GLN A 227 -22.36 15.61 15.62
C GLN A 227 -23.46 14.76 14.99
N LYS A 228 -23.21 13.46 14.85
CA LYS A 228 -24.20 12.50 14.37
C LYS A 228 -24.00 11.16 15.05
N ASN A 229 -25.11 10.45 15.27
CA ASN A 229 -25.13 9.07 15.70
C ASN A 229 -26.06 8.31 14.74
N GLY A 230 -25.71 7.07 14.42
CA GLY A 230 -26.48 6.22 13.51
C GLY A 230 -26.49 4.76 13.97
N THR A 231 -27.55 4.04 13.63
CA THR A 231 -27.59 2.57 13.72
C THR A 231 -27.39 2.02 12.33
N LEU A 232 -26.47 1.07 12.19
CA LEU A 232 -26.14 0.49 10.90
C LEU A 232 -27.28 -0.39 10.40
N THR A 233 -27.68 -0.15 9.15
CA THR A 233 -28.65 -0.96 8.41
C THR A 233 -27.97 -1.94 7.46
N THR A 234 -26.73 -1.64 7.06
CA THR A 234 -25.86 -2.49 6.24
C THR A 234 -24.43 -2.46 6.78
N GLY A 235 -23.58 -3.35 6.24
CA GLY A 235 -22.16 -3.42 6.60
C GLY A 235 -21.87 -4.26 7.84
N PHE A 236 -20.81 -3.92 8.55
CA PHE A 236 -20.33 -4.62 9.73
C PHE A 236 -19.47 -3.74 10.65
N VAL A 237 -19.33 -4.17 11.90
CA VAL A 237 -18.31 -3.71 12.83
C VAL A 237 -17.67 -4.97 13.39
N LYS A 238 -16.36 -5.10 13.30
CA LYS A 238 -15.65 -6.32 13.66
C LYS A 238 -14.44 -5.99 14.50
N PHE A 239 -14.42 -6.55 15.70
CA PHE A 239 -13.28 -6.49 16.60
C PHE A 239 -12.68 -7.88 16.75
N HIS A 240 -11.38 -7.98 16.55
CA HIS A 240 -10.62 -9.22 16.65
C HIS A 240 -9.75 -9.25 17.91
N GLN A 241 -10.16 -8.53 18.97
CA GLN A 241 -9.49 -8.44 20.27
C GLN A 241 -8.64 -9.67 20.59
N MET A 242 -7.32 -9.47 20.71
CA MET A 242 -6.48 -10.43 21.39
C MET A 242 -7.04 -10.61 22.80
N VAL A 243 -7.42 -11.83 23.17
CA VAL A 243 -7.49 -12.24 24.56
C VAL A 243 -6.07 -12.01 25.12
N GLN A 244 -5.85 -10.88 25.80
CA GLN A 244 -4.63 -10.71 26.56
C GLN A 244 -4.63 -11.77 27.69
N PRO A 245 -3.55 -12.55 27.86
CA PRO A 245 -3.41 -13.45 28.99
C PRO A 245 -3.33 -12.71 30.33
#